data_AF-A0A0K1PBI5-F1
#
_entry.id   AF-A0A0K1PBI5-F1
#
_cell.length_a   1.000
_cell.length_b   1.000
_cell.length_c   1.000
_cell.angle_alpha   90.00
_cell.angle_beta   90.00
_cell.angle_gamma   90.00
#
_symmetry.space_group_name_H-M   'P 1'
#
loop_
_entity.id
_entity.type
_entity.pdbx_description
1 polymer ?
#
loop_
_entity_poly.entity_id
_entity_poly.type
_entity_poly.pdbx_seq_one_letter_code
_entity_poly.pdbx_strand_id
1 'polypeptide(L)'
;MRTFQPKTLCLSAFVLFLLAATPAVAARPVTLVQVDQQELIDELRALQSQVKALKSRTNHGRKDQEMRSGLDSVNARLERLEKSIRSSRPLPPPDRRPSHVAVSPIPMDPPSFTALRRSVANGRFSSEKLFVLETAARSNFFEVEQVRVLLGDFFVSGDRLDALRVLWPSVLDRANGYRLIDSFTFESEKRTAQQILMG
;
A
#
# COMPACT_ATOMS: atom_id res chain seq x y z
N MET A 1 -35.54 -34.63 9.22
CA MET A 1 -35.30 -34.60 7.75
C MET A 1 -36.46 -33.85 7.10
N ARG A 2 -36.21 -33.09 6.02
CA ARG A 2 -37.17 -32.58 4.99
C ARG A 2 -38.47 -31.91 5.51
N THR A 3 -38.77 -30.61 5.36
CA THR A 3 -38.84 -29.71 4.17
C THR A 3 -39.80 -30.17 3.05
N PHE A 4 -41.02 -29.59 2.98
CA PHE A 4 -41.51 -28.86 1.78
C PHE A 4 -42.86 -28.12 1.99
N GLN A 5 -43.09 -27.09 1.19
CA GLN A 5 -44.33 -26.30 0.92
C GLN A 5 -44.63 -26.48 -0.59
N PRO A 6 -45.87 -26.34 -1.17
CA PRO A 6 -46.35 -25.00 -1.64
C PRO A 6 -47.84 -24.76 -2.11
N LYS A 7 -48.25 -23.47 -2.26
CA LYS A 7 -49.27 -22.87 -3.21
C LYS A 7 -50.78 -23.23 -3.03
N THR A 8 -51.83 -22.46 -3.43
CA THR A 8 -52.11 -21.13 -4.10
C THR A 8 -53.11 -20.26 -3.27
N LEU A 9 -53.57 -19.01 -3.51
CA LEU A 9 -53.50 -17.93 -4.55
C LEU A 9 -54.76 -17.72 -5.47
N CYS A 10 -55.19 -16.44 -5.68
CA CYS A 10 -56.34 -15.86 -6.49
C CYS A 10 -57.76 -15.92 -5.84
N LEU A 11 -58.75 -15.00 -6.00
CA LEU A 11 -58.99 -13.59 -6.52
C LEU A 11 -60.38 -13.12 -5.93
N SER A 12 -61.15 -12.02 -6.18
CA SER A 12 -61.19 -10.70 -6.89
C SER A 12 -62.47 -9.93 -6.37
N ALA A 13 -62.48 -8.67 -5.90
CA ALA A 13 -62.48 -7.33 -6.56
C ALA A 13 -63.85 -6.69 -7.01
N PHE A 14 -64.04 -5.38 -6.71
CA PHE A 14 -64.78 -4.30 -7.46
C PHE A 14 -66.17 -3.67 -6.99
N VAL A 15 -66.35 -2.36 -7.30
CA VAL A 15 -67.56 -1.45 -7.29
C VAL A 15 -67.97 -0.69 -5.98
N LEU A 16 -68.61 0.51 -6.13
CA LEU A 16 -68.84 1.60 -5.13
C LEU A 16 -70.02 2.56 -5.51
N PHE A 17 -70.80 3.12 -4.55
CA PHE A 17 -71.71 4.30 -4.74
C PHE A 17 -72.16 5.04 -3.42
N LEU A 18 -72.92 6.16 -3.51
CA LEU A 18 -73.21 7.18 -2.45
C LEU A 18 -74.70 7.29 -1.97
N LEU A 19 -74.99 8.00 -0.83
CA LEU A 19 -75.65 9.36 -0.76
C LEU A 19 -76.36 9.76 0.60
N ALA A 20 -76.26 11.05 1.02
CA ALA A 20 -77.13 11.85 1.96
C ALA A 20 -77.36 11.41 3.45
N ALA A 21 -77.89 12.20 4.43
CA ALA A 21 -77.92 13.65 4.79
C ALA A 21 -78.38 13.82 6.28
N THR A 22 -78.37 15.05 6.88
CA THR A 22 -78.50 15.35 8.36
C THR A 22 -79.51 16.50 8.67
N PRO A 23 -79.73 17.12 9.88
CA PRO A 23 -79.07 17.06 11.22
C PRO A 23 -80.01 17.20 12.49
N ALA A 24 -79.44 17.63 13.66
CA ALA A 24 -80.08 18.20 14.89
C ALA A 24 -80.74 17.20 15.92
N VAL A 25 -81.14 17.53 17.17
CA VAL A 25 -81.31 18.81 17.94
C VAL A 25 -80.63 18.78 19.35
N ALA A 26 -81.22 19.30 20.46
CA ALA A 26 -80.50 19.68 21.71
C ALA A 26 -81.35 19.86 23.01
N ALA A 27 -80.68 19.95 24.18
CA ALA A 27 -81.17 20.46 25.49
C ALA A 27 -80.00 21.05 26.35
N ARG A 28 -80.25 21.82 27.43
CA ARG A 28 -79.22 22.59 28.22
C ARG A 28 -79.34 22.38 29.77
N PRO A 29 -78.65 23.12 30.70
CA PRO A 29 -77.72 22.47 31.65
C PRO A 29 -77.92 22.83 33.15
N VAL A 30 -76.98 22.40 34.01
CA VAL A 30 -76.81 22.85 35.40
C VAL A 30 -75.44 23.51 35.55
N THR A 31 -75.33 24.60 36.32
CA THR A 31 -74.10 25.38 36.52
C THR A 31 -73.35 25.02 37.81
N LEU A 32 -72.02 25.13 37.75
CA LEU A 32 -71.09 24.97 38.87
C LEU A 32 -70.02 26.06 38.73
N VAL A 33 -69.52 26.62 39.84
CA VAL A 33 -68.54 27.72 39.80
C VAL A 33 -67.20 27.21 39.26
N GLN A 34 -66.92 27.53 37.99
CA GLN A 34 -65.61 27.31 37.40
C GLN A 34 -64.62 28.38 37.88
N VAL A 35 -63.57 27.96 38.57
CA VAL A 35 -62.25 28.56 38.34
C VAL A 35 -61.89 28.18 36.91
N ASP A 36 -61.71 29.15 36.01
CA ASP A 36 -61.41 28.82 34.62
C ASP A 36 -59.97 28.30 34.50
N GLN A 37 -59.85 27.00 34.23
CA GLN A 37 -58.56 26.36 34.03
C GLN A 37 -57.86 26.89 32.77
N GLN A 38 -58.57 27.49 31.81
CA GLN A 38 -57.94 28.14 30.65
C GLN A 38 -57.08 29.33 31.07
N GLU A 39 -57.58 30.21 31.96
CA GLU A 39 -56.88 31.42 32.38
C GLU A 39 -55.53 31.10 33.06
N LEU A 40 -55.53 30.13 33.99
CA LEU A 40 -54.31 29.66 34.66
C LEU A 40 -53.35 28.94 33.69
N ILE A 41 -53.86 28.19 32.72
CA ILE A 41 -53.05 27.52 31.68
C ILE A 41 -52.41 28.56 30.75
N ASP A 42 -53.11 29.64 30.43
CA ASP A 42 -52.62 30.71 29.56
C ASP A 42 -51.64 31.64 30.27
N GLU A 43 -51.82 31.94 31.57
CA GLU A 43 -50.78 32.59 32.39
C GLU A 43 -49.49 31.76 32.46
N LEU A 44 -49.59 30.44 32.72
CA LEU A 44 -48.44 29.55 32.73
C LEU A 44 -47.74 29.50 31.35
N ARG A 45 -48.51 29.53 30.26
CA ARG A 45 -47.97 29.61 28.89
C ARG A 45 -47.27 30.95 28.63
N ALA A 46 -47.85 32.05 29.10
CA ALA A 46 -47.26 33.39 29.01
C ALA A 46 -45.92 33.47 29.78
N LEU A 47 -45.87 33.02 31.03
CA LEU A 47 -44.66 32.96 31.85
C LEU A 47 -43.57 32.09 31.20
N GLN A 48 -43.92 30.90 30.69
CA GLN A 48 -42.97 30.06 29.96
C GLN A 48 -42.42 30.74 28.69
N SER A 49 -43.25 31.50 27.97
CA SER A 49 -42.82 32.28 26.80
C SER A 49 -41.80 33.36 27.16
N GLN A 50 -42.00 34.07 28.28
CA GLN A 50 -41.09 35.10 28.78
C GLN A 50 -39.74 34.49 29.18
N VAL A 51 -39.75 33.39 29.95
CA VAL A 51 -38.52 32.68 30.33
C VAL A 51 -37.76 32.17 29.10
N LYS A 52 -38.47 31.67 28.08
CA LYS A 52 -37.89 31.23 26.81
C LYS A 52 -37.25 32.39 26.03
N ALA A 53 -37.88 33.57 26.01
CA ALA A 53 -37.36 34.77 25.35
C ALA A 53 -36.16 35.40 26.07
N LEU A 54 -36.10 35.33 27.41
CA LEU A 54 -34.91 35.71 28.17
C LEU A 54 -33.76 34.72 27.92
N LYS A 55 -34.05 33.41 27.92
CA LYS A 55 -33.05 32.36 27.73
C LYS A 55 -32.44 32.36 26.32
N SER A 56 -33.17 32.80 25.28
CA SER A 56 -32.61 33.00 23.93
C SER A 56 -31.72 34.24 23.84
N ARG A 57 -32.13 35.38 24.42
CA ARG A 57 -31.34 36.63 24.44
C ARG A 57 -29.92 36.46 24.98
N THR A 58 -29.72 35.65 26.02
CA THR A 58 -28.41 35.50 26.68
C THR A 58 -27.51 34.40 26.08
N ASN A 59 -28.05 33.45 25.29
CA ASN A 59 -27.29 32.27 24.87
C ASN A 59 -26.52 32.39 23.54
N HIS A 60 -26.98 33.23 22.60
CA HIS A 60 -26.38 33.26 21.25
C HIS A 60 -25.06 34.03 21.25
N GLY A 61 -25.11 35.34 21.51
CA GLY A 61 -23.93 36.22 21.44
C GLY A 61 -22.75 35.80 22.33
N ARG A 62 -23.01 35.13 23.45
CA ARG A 62 -21.93 34.55 24.29
C ARG A 62 -21.22 33.40 23.58
N LYS A 63 -21.96 32.46 22.97
CA LYS A 63 -21.37 31.33 22.22
C LYS A 63 -20.68 31.81 20.95
N ASP A 64 -21.24 32.83 20.30
CA ASP A 64 -20.63 33.47 19.13
C ASP A 64 -19.30 34.16 19.51
N GLN A 65 -19.24 34.83 20.66
CA GLN A 65 -18.01 35.43 21.19
C GLN A 65 -16.98 34.37 21.63
N GLU A 66 -17.41 33.32 22.33
CA GLU A 66 -16.54 32.19 22.69
C GLU A 66 -15.96 31.52 21.43
N MET A 67 -16.78 31.26 20.40
CA MET A 67 -16.33 30.70 19.12
C MET A 67 -15.37 31.63 18.36
N ARG A 68 -15.66 32.94 18.30
CA ARG A 68 -14.76 33.94 17.68
C ARG A 68 -13.39 33.97 18.37
N SER A 69 -13.37 34.08 19.70
CA SER A 69 -12.12 34.05 20.48
C SER A 69 -11.34 32.73 20.31
N GLY A 70 -12.05 31.61 20.11
CA GLY A 70 -11.46 30.34 19.71
C GLY A 70 -10.77 30.43 18.35
N LEU A 71 -11.44 30.98 17.33
CA LEU A 71 -10.90 31.18 15.99
C LEU A 71 -9.66 32.10 16.01
N ASP A 72 -9.74 33.22 16.74
CA ASP A 72 -8.63 34.16 16.91
C ASP A 72 -7.42 33.47 17.58
N SER A 73 -7.66 32.59 18.57
CA SER A 73 -6.60 31.82 19.23
C SER A 73 -5.95 30.78 18.31
N VAL A 74 -6.69 30.24 17.32
CA VAL A 74 -6.15 29.33 16.31
C VAL A 74 -5.31 30.09 15.30
N ASN A 75 -5.79 31.21 14.77
CA ASN A 75 -5.02 32.07 13.87
C ASN A 75 -3.72 32.58 14.55
N ALA A 76 -3.80 33.02 15.80
CA ALA A 76 -2.64 33.44 16.59
C ALA A 76 -1.65 32.31 16.94
N ARG A 77 -2.01 31.03 16.71
CA ARG A 77 -1.10 29.88 16.78
C ARG A 77 -0.52 29.52 15.42
N LEU A 78 -1.30 29.63 14.34
CA LEU A 78 -0.84 29.46 12.96
C LEU A 78 0.25 30.49 12.62
N GLU A 79 0.02 31.77 12.91
CA GLU A 79 1.02 32.85 12.74
C GLU A 79 2.36 32.56 13.44
N ARG A 80 2.32 32.02 14.66
CA ARG A 80 3.54 31.63 15.39
C ARG A 80 4.25 30.46 14.71
N LEU A 81 3.49 29.49 14.20
CA LEU A 81 4.03 28.32 13.51
C LEU A 81 4.62 28.71 12.14
N GLU A 82 3.93 29.54 11.35
CA GLU A 82 4.43 30.04 10.06
C GLU A 82 5.67 30.92 10.25
N LYS A 83 5.67 31.82 11.24
CA LYS A 83 6.87 32.60 11.58
C LYS A 83 8.02 31.70 12.02
N SER A 84 7.74 30.64 12.80
CA SER A 84 8.73 29.65 13.22
C SER A 84 9.30 28.87 12.03
N ILE A 85 8.45 28.37 11.12
CA ILE A 85 8.85 27.69 9.87
C ILE A 85 9.67 28.62 8.98
N ARG A 86 9.27 29.88 8.83
CA ARG A 86 10.00 30.89 8.04
C ARG A 86 11.35 31.28 8.66
N SER A 87 11.45 31.24 10.00
CA SER A 87 12.71 31.47 10.74
C SER A 87 13.60 30.24 10.84
N SER A 88 13.02 29.04 10.69
CA SER A 88 13.75 27.79 10.56
C SER A 88 14.47 27.82 9.22
N ARG A 89 15.77 28.16 9.27
CA ARG A 89 16.66 28.19 8.10
C ARG A 89 16.40 26.94 7.26
N PRO A 90 16.00 27.06 5.97
CA PRO A 90 15.82 25.90 5.12
C PRO A 90 17.07 25.05 5.19
N LEU A 91 16.90 23.75 5.51
CA LEU A 91 18.01 22.82 5.44
C LEU A 91 18.60 22.94 4.02
N PRO A 92 19.93 23.11 3.87
CA PRO A 92 20.53 23.00 2.55
C PRO A 92 20.08 21.64 1.98
N PRO A 93 19.60 21.59 0.72
CA PRO A 93 19.08 20.35 0.16
C PRO A 93 20.14 19.26 0.35
N PRO A 94 19.79 18.10 0.94
CA PRO A 94 20.75 17.11 1.39
C PRO A 94 21.70 16.81 0.23
N ASP A 95 22.99 17.03 0.50
CA ASP A 95 23.98 17.40 -0.52
C ASP A 95 23.97 16.38 -1.67
N ARG A 96 23.36 16.76 -2.82
CA ARG A 96 23.05 15.84 -3.94
C ARG A 96 24.27 15.46 -4.78
N ARG A 97 25.41 15.28 -4.11
CA ARG A 97 26.28 14.14 -4.46
C ARG A 97 25.36 12.92 -4.52
N PRO A 98 25.46 12.05 -5.53
CA PRO A 98 24.91 10.72 -5.37
C PRO A 98 25.54 10.17 -4.08
N SER A 99 24.69 9.75 -3.13
CA SER A 99 25.11 8.68 -2.23
C SER A 99 25.38 7.50 -3.14
N HIS A 100 26.64 7.41 -3.59
CA HIS A 100 27.20 6.19 -4.14
C HIS A 100 27.21 5.22 -2.97
N VAL A 101 26.04 4.62 -2.72
CA VAL A 101 25.93 3.32 -2.08
C VAL A 101 26.97 2.50 -2.81
N ALA A 102 28.02 2.12 -2.09
CA ALA A 102 29.00 1.20 -2.63
C ALA A 102 28.23 -0.11 -2.78
N VAL A 103 27.64 -0.30 -3.97
CA VAL A 103 26.97 -1.54 -4.35
C VAL A 103 28.08 -2.55 -4.46
N SER A 104 28.41 -3.16 -3.32
CA SER A 104 29.33 -4.28 -3.23
C SER A 104 28.89 -5.28 -4.29
N PRO A 105 29.79 -5.73 -5.18
CA PRO A 105 29.39 -6.48 -6.35
C PRO A 105 28.63 -7.74 -5.89
N ILE A 106 27.37 -7.83 -6.32
CA ILE A 106 26.46 -8.92 -5.98
C ILE A 106 26.58 -9.97 -7.08
N PRO A 107 26.65 -11.28 -6.76
CA PRO A 107 26.61 -12.31 -7.79
C PRO A 107 25.27 -12.30 -8.53
N MET A 108 25.29 -12.77 -9.78
CA MET A 108 24.09 -12.87 -10.62
C MET A 108 22.95 -13.63 -9.91
N ASP A 109 21.73 -13.09 -9.93
CA ASP A 109 20.59 -13.71 -9.26
C ASP A 109 20.19 -15.06 -9.92
N PRO A 110 19.60 -16.01 -9.17
CA PRO A 110 19.29 -17.33 -9.72
C PRO A 110 18.34 -17.34 -10.94
N PRO A 111 17.31 -16.47 -11.05
CA PRO A 111 16.55 -16.28 -12.29
C PRO A 111 17.42 -15.86 -13.49
N SER A 112 18.22 -14.79 -13.37
CA SER A 112 19.12 -14.31 -14.43
C SER A 112 20.16 -15.35 -14.81
N PHE A 113 20.75 -16.03 -13.82
CA PHE A 113 21.69 -17.13 -14.03
C PHE A 113 21.05 -18.30 -14.79
N THR A 114 19.80 -18.63 -14.47
CA THR A 114 19.04 -19.67 -15.19
C THR A 114 18.76 -19.27 -16.64
N ALA A 115 18.54 -17.98 -16.91
CA ALA A 115 18.41 -17.46 -18.27
C ALA A 115 19.75 -17.51 -19.03
N LEU A 116 20.86 -17.04 -18.42
CA LEU A 116 22.20 -17.12 -18.99
C LEU A 116 22.59 -18.56 -19.35
N ARG A 117 22.43 -19.50 -18.40
CA ARG A 117 22.74 -20.91 -18.64
C ARG A 117 21.91 -21.51 -19.77
N ARG A 118 20.64 -21.10 -19.93
CA ARG A 118 19.82 -21.53 -21.08
C ARG A 118 20.39 -20.99 -22.40
N SER A 119 20.82 -19.74 -22.45
CA SER A 119 21.47 -19.17 -23.65
C SER A 119 22.78 -19.89 -23.99
N VAL A 120 23.58 -20.24 -22.98
CA VAL A 120 24.82 -21.04 -23.14
C VAL A 120 24.52 -22.48 -23.59
N ALA A 121 23.50 -23.13 -23.02
CA ALA A 121 23.09 -24.47 -23.42
C ALA A 121 22.51 -24.53 -24.85
N ASN A 122 21.86 -23.46 -25.31
CA ASN A 122 21.35 -23.33 -26.68
C ASN A 122 22.46 -23.15 -27.74
N GLY A 123 23.65 -22.68 -27.34
CA GLY A 123 24.78 -22.47 -28.25
C GLY A 123 25.26 -23.79 -28.86
N ARG A 124 25.31 -23.86 -30.19
CA ARG A 124 25.61 -25.09 -30.96
C ARG A 124 27.10 -25.40 -31.02
N PHE A 125 27.94 -24.38 -30.86
CA PHE A 125 29.40 -24.50 -30.90
C PHE A 125 30.02 -23.83 -29.68
N SER A 126 31.15 -24.34 -29.20
CA SER A 126 31.81 -23.82 -27.99
C SER A 126 32.21 -22.34 -28.11
N SER A 127 32.56 -21.86 -29.31
CA SER A 127 32.84 -20.44 -29.57
C SER A 127 31.62 -19.54 -29.34
N GLU A 128 30.42 -19.99 -29.73
CA GLU A 128 29.15 -19.29 -29.47
C GLU A 128 28.85 -19.26 -27.96
N LYS A 129 29.08 -20.39 -27.26
CA LYS A 129 28.96 -20.47 -25.80
C LYS A 129 29.92 -19.51 -25.07
N LEU A 130 31.19 -19.50 -25.48
CA LEU A 130 32.22 -18.62 -24.91
C LEU A 130 31.89 -17.14 -25.13
N PHE A 131 31.39 -16.75 -26.30
CA PHE A 131 30.98 -15.37 -26.58
C PHE A 131 29.81 -14.90 -25.69
N VAL A 132 28.84 -15.79 -25.41
CA VAL A 132 27.75 -15.52 -24.46
C VAL A 132 28.30 -15.33 -23.04
N LEU A 133 29.24 -16.18 -22.60
CA LEU A 133 29.89 -16.04 -21.29
C LEU A 133 30.72 -14.76 -21.17
N GLU A 134 31.50 -14.40 -22.20
CA GLU A 134 32.32 -13.19 -22.20
C GLU A 134 31.45 -11.93 -22.12
N THR A 135 30.34 -11.91 -22.88
CA THR A 135 29.36 -10.82 -22.83
C THR A 135 28.75 -10.66 -21.42
N ALA A 136 28.45 -11.78 -20.75
CA ALA A 136 27.93 -11.75 -19.37
C ALA A 136 28.98 -11.31 -18.34
N ALA A 137 30.20 -11.85 -18.41
CA ALA A 137 31.30 -11.57 -17.46
C ALA A 137 31.79 -10.12 -17.47
N ARG A 138 31.60 -9.39 -18.58
CA ARG A 138 31.91 -7.95 -18.67
C ARG A 138 30.98 -7.04 -17.84
N SER A 139 29.83 -7.56 -17.38
CA SER A 139 28.77 -6.75 -16.74
C SER A 139 28.15 -7.38 -15.49
N ASN A 140 28.48 -8.63 -15.17
CA ASN A 140 27.94 -9.39 -14.05
C ASN A 140 29.07 -10.06 -13.28
N PHE A 141 28.81 -10.36 -12.01
CA PHE A 141 29.70 -11.13 -11.14
C PHE A 141 29.11 -12.51 -10.85
N PHE A 142 29.97 -13.47 -10.49
CA PHE A 142 29.56 -14.86 -10.25
C PHE A 142 30.14 -15.43 -8.96
N GLU A 143 29.46 -16.45 -8.43
CA GLU A 143 30.02 -17.35 -7.42
C GLU A 143 30.71 -18.56 -8.06
N VAL A 144 31.64 -19.19 -7.34
CA VAL A 144 32.36 -20.40 -7.77
C VAL A 144 31.41 -21.54 -8.14
N GLU A 145 30.31 -21.75 -7.40
CA GLU A 145 29.34 -22.81 -7.74
C GLU A 145 28.53 -22.46 -9.01
N GLN A 146 28.29 -21.18 -9.29
CA GLN A 146 27.68 -20.74 -10.56
C GLN A 146 28.63 -21.01 -11.74
N VAL A 147 29.91 -20.66 -11.59
CA VAL A 147 30.94 -20.97 -12.59
C VAL A 147 31.07 -22.49 -12.79
N ARG A 148 31.13 -23.29 -11.71
CA ARG A 148 31.17 -24.76 -11.78
C ARG A 148 30.03 -25.34 -12.62
N VAL A 149 28.81 -24.82 -12.45
CA VAL A 149 27.65 -25.24 -13.25
C VAL A 149 27.82 -24.87 -14.73
N LEU A 150 28.30 -23.67 -15.06
CA LEU A 150 28.55 -23.24 -16.45
C LEU A 150 29.67 -24.05 -17.12
N LEU A 151 30.72 -24.42 -16.38
CA LEU A 151 31.79 -25.31 -16.87
C LEU A 151 31.27 -26.72 -17.24
N GLY A 152 30.15 -27.14 -16.66
CA GLY A 152 29.47 -28.39 -16.99
C GLY A 152 28.82 -28.40 -18.38
N ASP A 153 28.48 -27.24 -18.95
CA ASP A 153 27.88 -27.12 -20.29
C ASP A 153 28.91 -27.28 -21.44
N PHE A 154 30.19 -27.48 -21.11
CA PHE A 154 31.29 -27.71 -22.06
C PHE A 154 31.78 -29.17 -21.98
N PHE A 155 31.65 -29.91 -23.07
CA PHE A 155 32.08 -31.31 -23.14
C PHE A 155 33.59 -31.48 -23.37
N VAL A 156 34.24 -30.52 -24.07
CA VAL A 156 35.67 -30.54 -24.38
C VAL A 156 36.44 -29.75 -23.33
N SER A 157 37.50 -30.34 -22.78
CA SER A 157 38.27 -29.73 -21.68
C SER A 157 38.97 -28.42 -22.04
N GLY A 158 39.41 -28.26 -23.29
CA GLY A 158 40.02 -27.02 -23.79
C GLY A 158 39.04 -25.85 -23.65
N ASP A 159 37.85 -25.99 -24.23
CA ASP A 159 36.77 -25.01 -24.13
C ASP A 159 36.37 -24.74 -22.66
N ARG A 160 36.45 -25.75 -21.78
CA ARG A 160 36.21 -25.60 -20.34
C ARG A 160 37.30 -24.78 -19.64
N LEU A 161 38.56 -24.92 -20.03
CA LEU A 161 39.66 -24.06 -19.54
C LEU A 161 39.54 -22.63 -20.05
N ASP A 162 39.09 -22.43 -21.29
CA ASP A 162 38.84 -21.09 -21.84
C ASP A 162 37.60 -20.41 -21.22
N ALA A 163 36.54 -21.17 -20.94
CA ALA A 163 35.40 -20.69 -20.15
C ALA A 163 35.82 -20.27 -18.73
N LEU A 164 36.73 -21.01 -18.10
CA LEU A 164 37.31 -20.64 -16.80
C LEU A 164 38.13 -19.34 -16.89
N ARG A 165 38.96 -19.16 -17.94
CA ARG A 165 39.71 -17.91 -18.19
C ARG A 165 38.80 -16.69 -18.33
N VAL A 166 37.67 -16.85 -19.04
CA VAL A 166 36.68 -15.78 -19.26
C VAL A 166 35.92 -15.44 -17.98
N LEU A 167 35.55 -16.42 -17.17
CA LEU A 167 34.72 -16.20 -15.97
C LEU A 167 35.51 -15.79 -14.72
N TRP A 168 36.73 -16.31 -14.53
CA TRP A 168 37.52 -16.11 -13.30
C TRP A 168 37.72 -14.64 -12.88
N PRO A 169 37.98 -13.67 -13.78
CA PRO A 169 38.09 -12.26 -13.41
C PRO A 169 36.88 -11.71 -12.65
N SER A 170 35.68 -12.19 -13.01
CA SER A 170 34.38 -11.78 -12.44
C SER A 170 33.89 -12.62 -11.26
N VAL A 171 34.70 -13.56 -10.75
CA VAL A 171 34.37 -14.36 -9.56
C VAL A 171 34.64 -13.58 -8.27
N LEU A 172 33.66 -13.61 -7.36
CA LEU A 172 33.70 -12.91 -6.07
C LEU A 172 34.34 -13.74 -4.96
N ASP A 173 33.85 -14.96 -4.75
CA ASP A 173 34.26 -15.85 -3.68
C ASP A 173 35.52 -16.65 -4.04
N ARG A 174 36.56 -15.96 -4.55
CA ARG A 174 37.80 -16.58 -5.07
C ARG A 174 38.48 -17.55 -4.08
N ALA A 175 38.25 -17.40 -2.77
CA ALA A 175 38.68 -18.34 -1.74
C ALA A 175 38.13 -19.78 -1.94
N ASN A 176 36.96 -19.94 -2.58
CA ASN A 176 36.39 -21.24 -2.95
C ASN A 176 36.95 -21.80 -4.27
N GLY A 177 37.81 -21.06 -5.00
CA GLY A 177 38.24 -21.38 -6.37
C GLY A 177 38.85 -22.78 -6.55
N TYR A 178 39.40 -23.38 -5.50
CA TYR A 178 39.86 -24.78 -5.49
C TYR A 178 38.80 -25.76 -5.98
N ARG A 179 37.51 -25.49 -5.72
CA ARG A 179 36.35 -26.29 -6.16
C ARG A 179 36.18 -26.38 -7.68
N LEU A 180 36.80 -25.47 -8.43
CA LEU A 180 36.79 -25.48 -9.89
C LEU A 180 37.81 -26.48 -10.46
N ILE A 181 38.79 -26.92 -9.67
CA ILE A 181 39.79 -27.92 -10.06
C ILE A 181 39.12 -29.30 -10.21
N ASP A 182 38.14 -29.62 -9.36
CA ASP A 182 37.34 -30.86 -9.42
C ASP A 182 36.57 -31.00 -10.74
N SER A 183 36.35 -29.90 -11.47
CA SER A 183 35.68 -29.87 -12.77
C SER A 183 36.56 -30.38 -13.93
N PHE A 184 37.80 -30.80 -13.67
CA PHE A 184 38.76 -31.25 -14.68
C PHE A 184 39.25 -32.66 -14.38
N THR A 185 39.29 -33.52 -15.40
CA THR A 185 39.59 -34.94 -15.23
C THR A 185 41.09 -35.19 -15.19
N PHE A 186 41.86 -34.52 -16.06
CA PHE A 186 43.28 -34.80 -16.27
C PHE A 186 44.17 -33.85 -15.46
N GLU A 187 45.29 -34.35 -14.91
CA GLU A 187 46.19 -33.55 -14.08
C GLU A 187 46.84 -32.37 -14.81
N SER A 188 47.03 -32.46 -16.12
CA SER A 188 47.45 -31.35 -16.98
C SER A 188 46.43 -30.21 -17.01
N GLU A 189 45.14 -30.54 -17.07
CA GLU A 189 44.03 -29.58 -17.03
C GLU A 189 43.90 -28.97 -15.64
N LYS A 190 43.93 -29.78 -14.58
CA LYS A 190 43.92 -29.31 -13.19
C LYS A 190 45.06 -28.34 -12.90
N ARG A 191 46.27 -28.62 -13.39
CA ARG A 191 47.43 -27.73 -13.25
C ARG A 191 47.25 -26.43 -14.04
N THR A 192 46.61 -26.48 -15.21
CA THR A 192 46.29 -25.29 -16.00
C THR A 192 45.19 -24.45 -15.33
N ALA A 193 44.17 -25.09 -14.76
CA ALA A 193 43.13 -24.45 -13.96
C ALA A 193 43.74 -23.77 -12.72
N GLN A 194 44.62 -24.45 -11.98
CA GLN A 194 45.38 -23.87 -10.87
C GLN A 194 46.18 -22.63 -11.30
N GLN A 195 46.84 -22.66 -12.46
CA GLN A 195 47.55 -21.49 -12.99
C GLN A 195 46.59 -20.31 -13.31
N ILE A 196 45.39 -20.58 -13.81
CA ILE A 196 44.36 -19.54 -14.04
C ILE A 196 43.85 -18.98 -12.70
N LEU A 197 43.64 -19.83 -11.69
CA LEU A 197 43.20 -19.43 -10.35
C LEU A 197 44.23 -18.59 -9.57
N MET A 198 45.51 -18.66 -9.95
CA MET A 198 46.62 -17.90 -9.35
C MET A 198 46.97 -16.62 -10.12
N GLY A 199 46.23 -16.29 -11.19
CA GLY A 199 46.34 -15.04 -11.95
C GLY A 199 45.30 -13.99 -11.56
#